data_AF-A0A059TZY7-F1
#
_entry.id   AF-A0A059TZY7-F1
#
_cell.length_a   1.000
_cell.length_b   1.000
_cell.length_c   1.000
_cell.angle_alpha   90.00
_cell.angle_beta   90.00
_cell.angle_gamma   90.00
#
_symmetry.space_group_name_H-M   'P 1'
#
loop_
_entity.id
_entity.type
_entity.pdbx_description
1 polymer ?
#
loop_
_entity_poly.entity_id
_entity_poly.type
_entity_poly.pdbx_seq_one_letter_code
_entity_poly.pdbx_strand_id
1 'polypeptide(L)'
;EKTDDWDNKEDNGKEHISLHWFRHGLRLHDNPALLKSLEGAKEFYALFIWDGEVAGTKLVSYPRMKFLLECLKDLDDSLKKHGGRLYVVKGPSDVVIKQLIE
;
A
#
# COMPACT_ATOMS: atom_id res chain seq x y z
N GLU A 1 32.55 22.14 14.84
CA GLU A 1 31.69 20.95 14.94
C GLU A 1 30.25 21.42 15.06
N LYS A 2 29.42 21.18 14.04
CA LYS A 2 27.99 21.47 14.07
C LYS A 2 27.32 20.10 13.96
N THR A 3 26.88 19.57 15.08
CA THR A 3 26.02 18.39 15.12
C THR A 3 24.65 18.84 14.61
N ASP A 4 24.29 18.37 13.43
CA ASP A 4 22.98 18.56 12.85
C ASP A 4 21.97 17.73 13.64
N ASP A 5 21.32 18.38 14.60
CA ASP A 5 20.14 17.90 15.33
C ASP A 5 18.94 17.81 14.37
N TRP A 6 18.70 16.63 13.79
CA TRP A 6 17.57 16.38 12.87
C TRP A 6 16.56 15.33 13.34
N ASP A 7 16.63 14.84 14.58
CA ASP A 7 15.70 13.79 15.05
C ASP A 7 15.06 14.09 16.41
N ASN A 8 14.40 15.24 16.52
CA ASN A 8 13.42 15.41 17.60
C ASN A 8 12.27 16.32 17.16
N LYS A 9 11.42 15.81 16.28
CA LYS A 9 10.04 16.30 16.21
C LYS A 9 9.20 15.42 17.10
N GLU A 10 8.85 15.97 18.26
CA GLU A 10 7.72 15.51 19.07
C GLU A 10 6.48 15.45 18.16
N ASP A 11 6.16 14.24 17.70
CA ASP A 11 4.93 13.98 16.95
C ASP A 11 3.78 14.02 17.98
N ASN A 12 3.23 15.22 18.16
CA ASN A 12 2.01 15.45 18.91
C ASN A 12 0.95 14.44 18.42
N GLY A 13 0.62 13.46 19.26
CA GLY A 13 -0.16 12.26 18.96
C GLY A 13 -1.50 12.50 18.28
N LYS A 14 -1.45 12.84 17.00
CA LYS A 14 -2.58 12.82 16.09
C LYS A 14 -2.59 11.44 15.46
N GLU A 15 -3.43 10.60 16.04
CA GLU A 15 -3.82 9.33 15.43
C GLU A 15 -4.26 9.60 13.99
N HIS A 16 -3.49 9.09 13.03
CA HIS A 16 -3.83 9.20 11.62
C HIS A 16 -4.12 7.82 11.05
N ILE A 17 -5.03 7.77 10.08
CA ILE A 17 -5.31 6.58 9.29
C ILE A 17 -4.39 6.62 8.09
N SER A 18 -3.71 5.51 7.83
CA SER A 18 -2.73 5.38 6.77
C SER A 18 -3.20 4.42 5.70
N LEU A 19 -3.11 4.85 4.44
CA LEU A 19 -3.48 4.07 3.26
C LEU A 19 -2.24 3.87 2.39
N HIS A 20 -1.84 2.61 2.18
CA HIS A 20 -0.74 2.26 1.29
C HIS A 20 -1.28 1.65 0.00
N TRP A 21 -1.12 2.39 -1.10
CA TRP A 21 -1.53 1.95 -2.43
C TRP A 21 -0.41 1.20 -3.16
N PHE A 22 -0.55 -0.12 -3.27
CA PHE A 22 0.32 -0.98 -4.04
C PHE A 22 0.02 -0.85 -5.54
N ARG A 23 0.95 -0.23 -6.29
CA ARG A 23 0.92 -0.16 -7.77
C ARG A 23 1.99 -1.01 -8.43
N HIS A 24 3.21 -0.94 -7.90
CA HIS A 24 4.39 -1.64 -8.40
C HIS A 24 5.12 -2.26 -7.21
N GLY A 25 5.70 -3.44 -7.40
CA GLY A 25 6.40 -4.16 -6.34
C GLY A 25 5.45 -4.62 -5.22
N LEU A 26 4.70 -5.71 -5.47
CA LEU A 26 3.79 -6.34 -4.51
C LEU A 26 4.57 -7.08 -3.40
N ARG A 27 5.31 -6.33 -2.56
CA ARG A 27 6.18 -6.88 -1.52
C ARG A 27 6.08 -6.02 -0.26
N LEU A 28 6.18 -6.69 0.89
CA LEU A 28 6.24 -6.03 2.20
C LEU A 28 7.67 -5.70 2.63
N HIS A 29 8.64 -6.53 2.25
CA HIS A 29 10.04 -6.28 2.58
C HIS A 29 10.61 -5.17 1.71
N ASP A 30 11.52 -4.38 2.29
CA ASP A 30 12.24 -3.31 1.60
C ASP A 30 11.32 -2.24 0.97
N ASN A 31 10.20 -1.95 1.64
CA ASN A 31 9.27 -0.91 1.24
C ASN A 31 9.35 0.27 2.22
N PRO A 32 10.23 1.27 1.97
CA PRO A 32 10.37 2.41 2.87
C PRO A 32 9.10 3.26 2.95
N ALA A 33 8.27 3.26 1.91
CA ALA A 33 6.98 3.94 1.93
C ALA A 33 5.99 3.22 2.86
N LEU A 34 6.03 1.89 2.92
CA LEU A 34 5.24 1.12 3.89
C LEU A 34 5.71 1.39 5.31
N LEU A 35 7.02 1.41 5.58
CA LEU A 35 7.57 1.66 6.91
C LEU A 35 7.10 3.03 7.44
N LYS A 36 7.30 4.09 6.64
CA LYS A 36 6.85 5.45 6.98
C LYS A 36 5.33 5.55 7.16
N SER A 37 4.57 4.76 6.41
CA SER A 37 3.11 4.75 6.52
C SER A 37 2.61 4.08 7.80
N LEU A 38 3.44 3.28 8.47
CA LEU A 38 3.09 2.62 9.74
C LEU A 38 3.53 3.43 10.96
N GLU A 39 4.51 4.33 10.81
CA GLU A 39 4.98 5.19 11.89
C GLU A 39 3.87 6.15 12.35
N GLY A 40 3.38 5.97 13.58
CA GLY A 40 2.34 6.82 14.18
C GLY A 40 0.91 6.56 13.69
N ALA A 41 0.70 5.58 12.82
CA ALA A 41 -0.62 5.27 12.27
C ALA A 41 -1.47 4.46 13.26
N LYS A 42 -2.73 4.88 13.48
CA LYS A 42 -3.70 4.13 14.29
C LYS A 42 -4.26 2.93 13.53
N GLU A 43 -4.57 3.15 12.26
CA GLU A 43 -5.10 2.13 11.35
C GLU A 43 -4.32 2.17 10.05
N PHE A 44 -4.11 0.99 9.49
CA PHE A 44 -3.37 0.81 8.25
C PHE A 44 -4.20 0.00 7.25
N TYR A 45 -4.35 0.56 6.05
CA TYR A 45 -5.08 -0.06 4.95
C TYR A 45 -4.13 -0.31 3.77
N ALA A 46 -3.95 -1.57 3.42
CA ALA A 46 -3.25 -1.97 2.20
C ALA A 46 -4.25 -2.04 1.03
N LEU A 47 -4.03 -1.25 -0.02
CA LEU A 47 -4.92 -1.15 -1.17
C LEU A 47 -4.21 -1.52 -2.47
N PHE A 48 -4.88 -2.32 -3.29
CA PHE A 48 -4.54 -2.54 -4.69
C PHE A 48 -5.74 -2.13 -5.55
N ILE A 49 -5.50 -1.28 -6.54
CA ILE A 49 -6.55 -0.79 -7.45
C ILE A 49 -6.34 -1.39 -8.83
N TRP A 50 -7.38 -2.02 -9.33
CA TRP A 50 -7.49 -2.50 -10.70
C TRP A 50 -8.09 -1.41 -11.59
N ASP A 51 -7.24 -0.50 -12.06
CA ASP A 51 -7.62 0.64 -12.91
C ASP A 51 -7.46 0.37 -14.42
N GLY A 52 -6.84 -0.75 -14.79
CA GLY A 52 -6.52 -1.06 -16.18
C GLY A 52 -5.22 -0.42 -16.69
N GLU A 53 -4.58 0.43 -15.88
CA GLU A 53 -3.32 1.12 -16.19
C GLU A 53 -2.15 0.44 -15.48
N VAL A 54 -2.36 -0.06 -14.26
CA VAL A 54 -1.36 -0.83 -13.51
C VAL A 54 -0.93 -2.05 -14.33
N ALA A 55 0.38 -2.14 -14.62
CA ALA A 55 1.08 -3.26 -15.27
C ALA A 55 0.38 -3.83 -16.51
N GLY A 56 -0.26 -2.97 -17.31
CA GLY A 56 -0.87 -3.38 -18.57
C GLY A 56 -2.09 -4.27 -18.41
N THR A 57 -2.77 -4.26 -17.24
CA THR A 57 -3.98 -5.05 -16.89
C THR A 57 -5.10 -5.04 -17.95
N LYS A 58 -5.10 -4.09 -18.90
CA LYS A 58 -5.95 -4.09 -20.10
C LYS A 58 -5.58 -5.15 -21.16
N LEU A 59 -4.30 -5.54 -21.30
CA LEU A 59 -3.75 -6.40 -22.36
C LEU A 59 -2.71 -7.39 -21.81
N VAL A 60 -3.03 -8.06 -20.71
CA VAL A 60 -2.12 -9.04 -20.08
C VAL A 60 -2.47 -10.45 -20.55
N SER A 61 -1.45 -11.22 -20.95
CA SER A 61 -1.61 -12.65 -21.24
C SER A 61 -2.00 -13.44 -19.99
N TYR A 62 -2.74 -14.54 -20.16
CA TYR A 62 -3.19 -15.39 -19.07
C TYR A 62 -2.09 -15.77 -18.03
N PRO A 63 -0.84 -16.12 -18.42
CA PRO A 63 0.20 -16.45 -17.45
C PRO A 63 0.59 -15.29 -16.53
N ARG A 64 0.67 -14.07 -17.08
CA ARG A 64 0.98 -12.87 -16.29
C ARG A 64 -0.17 -12.49 -15.36
N MET A 65 -1.41 -12.69 -15.81
CA MET A 65 -2.60 -12.50 -14.98
C MET A 65 -2.60 -13.46 -13.79
N LYS A 66 -2.32 -14.74 -14.04
CA LYS A 66 -2.20 -15.76 -13.01
C LYS A 66 -1.09 -15.41 -12.02
N PHE A 67 0.09 -15.03 -12.51
CA PHE A 67 1.21 -14.60 -11.66
C PHE A 67 0.85 -13.39 -10.79
N LEU A 68 0.16 -12.38 -11.36
CA LEU A 68 -0.30 -11.22 -10.59
C LEU A 68 -1.24 -11.64 -9.45
N LEU A 69 -2.22 -12.51 -9.73
CA LEU A 69 -3.13 -13.01 -8.70
C LEU A 69 -2.41 -13.83 -7.62
N GLU A 70 -1.42 -14.64 -8.00
CA GLU A 70 -0.56 -15.36 -7.06
C GLU A 70 0.22 -14.39 -6.17
N CYS A 71 0.82 -13.34 -6.73
CA CYS A 71 1.50 -12.29 -5.96
C CYS A 71 0.56 -11.52 -5.03
N LEU A 72 -0.66 -11.18 -5.48
CA LEU A 72 -1.65 -10.50 -4.64
C LEU A 72 -2.10 -11.39 -3.47
N LYS A 73 -2.25 -12.69 -3.73
CA LYS A 73 -2.57 -13.66 -2.68
C LYS A 73 -1.44 -13.80 -1.67
N ASP A 74 -0.20 -13.93 -2.11
CA ASP A 74 0.97 -14.02 -1.23
C ASP A 74 1.15 -12.74 -0.38
N LEU A 75 0.88 -11.57 -0.98
CA LEU A 75 0.87 -10.28 -0.28
C LEU A 75 -0.23 -10.23 0.80
N ASP A 76 -1.45 -10.64 0.47
CA ASP A 76 -2.57 -10.69 1.43
C ASP A 76 -2.29 -11.66 2.58
N ASP A 77 -1.77 -12.85 2.29
CA ASP A 77 -1.40 -13.84 3.30
C ASP A 77 -0.27 -13.31 4.21
N SER A 78 0.67 -12.55 3.65
CA SER A 78 1.73 -11.90 4.42
C SER A 78 1.22 -10.75 5.29
N LEU A 79 0.24 -9.97 4.81
CA LEU A 79 -0.42 -8.91 5.59
C LEU A 79 -1.25 -9.50 6.73
N LYS A 80 -1.97 -10.60 6.48
CA LYS A 80 -2.76 -11.31 7.51
C LYS A 80 -1.92 -11.82 8.66
N LYS A 81 -0.69 -12.29 8.40
CA LYS A 81 0.27 -12.69 9.45
C LYS A 81 0.60 -11.54 10.42
N HIS A 82 0.47 -10.30 9.97
CA HIS A 82 0.70 -9.08 10.76
C HIS A 82 -0.61 -8.43 11.24
N GLY A 83 -1.75 -9.11 11.12
CA GLY A 83 -3.07 -8.60 11.53
C GLY A 83 -3.76 -7.66 10.52
N GLY A 84 -3.17 -7.47 9.34
CA GLY A 84 -3.75 -6.69 8.24
C GLY A 84 -4.49 -7.53 7.21
N ARG A 85 -4.87 -6.89 6.11
CA ARG A 85 -5.44 -7.53 4.91
C ARG A 85 -5.22 -6.65 3.69
N LEU A 86 -5.21 -7.25 2.50
CA LEU A 86 -5.19 -6.53 1.24
C LEU A 86 -6.63 -6.24 0.77
N TYR A 87 -6.90 -4.99 0.43
CA TYR A 87 -8.12 -4.57 -0.24
C TYR A 87 -7.86 -4.49 -1.74
N VAL A 88 -8.65 -5.20 -2.52
CA VAL A 88 -8.59 -5.19 -3.99
C VAL A 88 -9.85 -4.55 -4.52
N VAL A 89 -9.72 -3.40 -5.17
CA VAL A 89 -10.85 -2.63 -5.71
C VAL A 89 -10.67 -2.46 -7.22
N LYS A 90 -11.77 -2.45 -7.98
CA LYS A 90 -11.74 -2.23 -9.42
C LYS A 90 -12.39 -0.88 -9.76
N GLY A 91 -11.68 -0.07 -10.55
CA GLY A 91 -12.17 1.23 -10.99
C GLY A 91 -11.04 2.22 -11.24
N PRO A 92 -11.36 3.41 -11.77
CA PRO A 92 -10.39 4.50 -11.93
C PRO A 92 -9.78 4.87 -10.57
N SER A 93 -8.45 4.95 -10.50
CA SER A 93 -7.76 5.16 -9.23
C SER A 93 -8.09 6.49 -8.56
N ASP A 94 -8.32 7.54 -9.35
CA ASP A 94 -8.72 8.87 -8.88
C ASP A 94 -10.09 8.83 -8.18
N VAL A 95 -11.06 8.10 -8.75
CA VAL A 95 -12.39 7.93 -8.16
C VAL A 95 -12.33 7.10 -6.89
N VAL A 96 -11.62 5.97 -6.92
CA VAL A 96 -11.51 5.07 -5.76
C VAL A 96 -10.81 5.76 -4.58
N ILE A 97 -9.71 6.46 -4.84
CA ILE A 97 -8.97 7.16 -3.78
C ILE A 97 -9.82 8.30 -3.21
N LYS A 98 -10.53 9.05 -4.06
CA LYS A 98 -11.43 10.12 -3.59
C LYS A 98 -12.52 9.57 -2.66
N GLN A 99 -13.15 8.45 -3.02
CA GLN A 99 -14.18 7.79 -2.20
C GLN A 99 -13.65 7.21 -0.88
N LEU A 100 -12.34 6.97 -0.76
CA LEU A 100 -11.73 6.45 0.47
C LEU A 100 -11.29 7.57 1.43
N ILE A 101 -11.12 8.79 0.92
CA ILE A 101 -10.65 9.95 1.70
C ILE A 101 -11.81 10.86 2.12
N GLU A 102 -12.91 10.89 1.35
CA GLU A 102 -14.17 11.56 1.72
C GLU A 102 -14.94 10.81 2.82
#